data_AF-A0A7V7EDZ8-F1
#
_entry.id   AF-A0A7V7EDZ8-F1
#
_cell.length_a   1.000
_cell.length_b   1.000
_cell.length_c   1.000
_cell.angle_alpha   90.00
_cell.angle_beta   90.00
_cell.angle_gamma   90.00
#
_symmetry.space_group_name_H-M   'P 1'
#
loop_
_entity.id
_entity.type
_entity.pdbx_description
1 polymer ?
#
loop_
_entity_poly.entity_id
_entity_poly.type
_entity_poly.pdbx_seq_one_letter_code
_entity_poly.pdbx_strand_id
1 'polypeptide(L)'
;MKTRTKHILVAAIVVVPSIAALTAYGLWWRATHYVVERKEYHDAPEQHAVELTDDGIEDKTPTFDESLVDSRPLGDWEVNASAAVIRLDCPNIKPDVEEGMLTLHPSYADAMRAPQTLVYAVLPSANLVDGAAKQFDDGLYAALDLACYRGELGLAPPPREVIRALFDALPTGSPARPFLAAALELGDTHVPLERNEEEAKGRFLRAFAEDKERSKPISFYNWTPELQQVWRFYRFLQHEFDEQSGIQIVKDIAAVLGDRPELLNQYRAINGFYGRLTNPLICLPADALIDTTAPLSKLAAEWGARWATVAVFPPSTSRETELFAALFEFGVPDGANLMAEFIRRVRSGEIDLAPDADDGWYQYQAYALEAMLMPAKAQEKDKLLLTAKYKKR
;
A
#
# COMPACT_ATOMS: atom_id res chain seq x y z
N MET A 1 -23.85 -60.14 -41.60
CA MET A 1 -22.92 -59.06 -42.03
C MET A 1 -23.55 -57.87 -42.80
N LYS A 2 -24.88 -57.79 -43.04
CA LYS A 2 -25.48 -56.73 -43.90
C LYS A 2 -26.11 -55.52 -43.18
N THR A 3 -26.37 -55.58 -41.88
CA THR A 3 -27.05 -54.51 -41.12
C THR A 3 -26.10 -53.51 -40.47
N ARG A 4 -24.97 -53.95 -39.90
CA ARG A 4 -23.96 -53.06 -39.30
C ARG A 4 -23.33 -52.10 -40.31
N THR A 5 -23.03 -52.57 -41.52
CA THR A 5 -22.43 -51.73 -42.57
C THR A 5 -23.37 -50.61 -43.02
N LYS A 6 -24.68 -50.85 -43.06
CA LYS A 6 -25.67 -49.80 -43.38
C LYS A 6 -25.75 -48.72 -42.30
N HIS A 7 -25.66 -49.08 -41.02
CA HIS A 7 -25.70 -48.11 -39.92
C HIS A 7 -24.43 -47.25 -39.87
N ILE A 8 -23.27 -47.84 -40.16
CA ILE A 8 -22.01 -47.11 -40.27
C ILE A 8 -22.03 -46.15 -41.47
N LEU A 9 -22.61 -46.57 -42.60
CA LEU A 9 -22.73 -45.72 -43.78
C LEU A 9 -23.68 -44.53 -43.55
N VAL A 10 -24.82 -44.75 -42.89
CA VAL A 10 -25.77 -43.68 -42.53
C VAL A 10 -25.15 -42.70 -41.53
N ALA A 11 -24.41 -43.20 -40.53
CA ALA A 11 -23.68 -42.33 -39.60
C ALA A 11 -22.61 -41.49 -40.33
N ALA A 12 -21.86 -42.09 -41.25
CA ALA A 12 -20.82 -41.38 -42.01
C ALA A 12 -21.39 -40.35 -43.00
N ILE A 13 -22.55 -40.60 -43.59
CA ILE A 13 -23.13 -39.71 -44.62
C ILE A 13 -24.03 -38.63 -44.02
N VAL A 14 -24.70 -38.90 -42.90
CA VAL A 14 -25.67 -37.95 -42.33
C VAL A 14 -25.14 -37.26 -41.08
N VAL A 15 -24.56 -38.03 -40.15
CA VAL A 15 -24.16 -37.48 -38.85
C VAL A 15 -22.88 -36.67 -38.97
N VAL A 16 -21.87 -37.19 -39.67
CA VAL A 16 -20.58 -36.49 -39.81
C VAL A 16 -20.71 -35.14 -40.54
N PRO A 17 -21.43 -35.02 -41.67
CA PRO A 17 -21.60 -33.72 -42.33
C PRO A 17 -22.46 -32.75 -41.53
N SER A 18 -23.46 -33.24 -40.79
CA SER A 18 -24.29 -32.40 -39.92
C SER A 18 -23.49 -31.81 -38.76
N ILE A 19 -22.61 -32.62 -38.14
CA ILE A 19 -21.69 -32.14 -37.10
C ILE A 19 -20.70 -31.14 -37.72
N ALA A 20 -20.12 -31.44 -38.88
CA ALA A 20 -19.20 -30.52 -39.55
C ALA A 20 -19.87 -29.18 -39.90
N ALA A 21 -21.12 -29.20 -40.39
CA ALA A 21 -21.88 -28.00 -40.70
C ALA A 21 -22.23 -27.18 -39.44
N LEU A 22 -22.64 -27.82 -38.35
CA LEU A 22 -22.89 -27.16 -37.06
C LEU A 22 -21.61 -26.54 -36.49
N THR A 23 -20.48 -27.23 -36.62
CA THR A 23 -19.19 -26.76 -36.13
C THR A 23 -18.70 -25.58 -36.97
N ALA A 24 -18.81 -25.66 -38.30
CA ALA A 24 -18.49 -24.58 -39.21
C ALA A 24 -19.39 -23.35 -38.99
N TYR A 25 -20.69 -23.56 -38.75
CA TYR A 25 -21.63 -22.49 -38.40
C TYR A 25 -21.27 -21.85 -37.05
N GLY A 26 -20.94 -22.64 -36.03
CA GLY A 26 -20.49 -22.12 -34.73
C GLY A 26 -19.19 -21.31 -34.82
N LEU A 27 -18.25 -21.75 -35.66
CA LEU A 27 -17.01 -21.00 -35.93
C LEU A 27 -17.27 -19.73 -36.73
N TRP A 28 -18.10 -19.78 -37.77
CA TRP A 28 -18.50 -18.61 -38.56
C TRP A 28 -19.26 -17.59 -37.70
N TRP A 29 -20.20 -18.04 -36.87
CA TRP A 29 -20.93 -17.19 -35.93
C TRP A 29 -19.97 -16.51 -34.96
N ARG A 30 -19.05 -17.25 -34.32
CA ARG A 30 -18.03 -16.64 -33.44
C ARG A 30 -17.09 -15.67 -34.15
N ALA A 31 -16.81 -15.90 -35.44
CA ALA A 31 -15.95 -15.03 -36.24
C ALA A 31 -16.66 -13.77 -36.76
N THR A 32 -17.99 -13.78 -36.88
CA THR A 32 -18.75 -12.70 -37.55
C THR A 32 -19.73 -11.97 -36.62
N HIS A 33 -20.13 -12.58 -35.51
CA HIS A 33 -21.04 -11.99 -34.54
C HIS A 33 -20.26 -11.61 -33.29
N TYR A 34 -20.15 -10.32 -33.05
CA TYR A 34 -19.84 -9.78 -31.73
C TYR A 34 -21.14 -9.29 -31.10
N VAL A 35 -21.30 -9.54 -29.81
CA VAL A 35 -22.39 -8.99 -29.02
C VAL A 35 -21.90 -7.66 -28.47
N VAL A 36 -22.51 -6.56 -28.88
CA VAL A 36 -22.32 -5.28 -28.19
C VAL A 36 -23.24 -5.29 -26.99
N GLU A 37 -22.72 -5.67 -25.83
CA GLU A 37 -23.44 -5.47 -24.57
C GLU A 37 -23.48 -3.97 -24.25
N ARG A 38 -24.62 -3.34 -24.51
CA ARG A 38 -24.91 -2.00 -23.98
C ARG A 38 -25.48 -2.19 -22.59
N LYS A 39 -24.66 -1.96 -21.56
CA LYS A 39 -25.18 -1.81 -20.19
C LYS A 39 -25.81 -0.44 -20.09
N GLU A 40 -27.12 -0.41 -19.81
CA GLU A 40 -27.79 0.80 -19.40
C GLU A 40 -27.13 1.29 -18.11
N TYR A 41 -26.46 2.44 -18.17
CA TYR A 41 -25.84 3.03 -17.00
C TYR A 41 -26.94 3.59 -16.09
N HIS A 42 -27.08 2.99 -14.91
CA HIS A 42 -27.86 3.55 -13.83
C HIS A 42 -26.91 4.21 -12.84
N ASP A 43 -27.19 5.45 -12.46
CA ASP A 43 -26.49 6.08 -11.36
C ASP A 43 -26.55 5.17 -10.12
N ALA A 44 -25.43 5.05 -9.41
CA ALA A 44 -25.42 4.32 -8.14
C ALA A 44 -26.46 4.95 -7.20
N PRO A 45 -27.28 4.14 -6.49
CA PRO A 45 -28.24 4.68 -5.53
C PRO A 45 -27.53 5.56 -4.51
N GLU A 46 -28.08 6.74 -4.22
CA GLU A 46 -27.50 7.70 -3.29
C GLU A 46 -27.41 7.10 -1.88
N GLN A 47 -26.22 6.67 -1.50
CA GLN A 47 -25.93 6.26 -0.13
C GLN A 47 -25.68 7.52 0.70
N HIS A 48 -26.65 7.92 1.53
CA HIS A 48 -26.56 8.90 2.63
C HIS A 48 -25.42 9.93 2.51
N ALA A 49 -25.36 10.65 1.39
CA ALA A 49 -24.28 11.58 1.13
C ALA A 49 -24.59 12.92 1.80
N VAL A 50 -23.55 13.57 2.33
CA VAL A 50 -23.55 15.01 2.59
C VAL A 50 -24.07 15.70 1.33
N GLU A 51 -25.03 16.62 1.46
CA GLU A 51 -25.54 17.38 0.31
C GLU A 51 -24.38 18.23 -0.25
N LEU A 52 -23.90 17.88 -1.45
CA LEU A 52 -22.81 18.58 -2.11
C LEU A 52 -23.38 19.59 -3.10
N THR A 53 -23.00 20.86 -2.98
CA THR A 53 -23.38 21.95 -3.89
C THR A 53 -22.19 22.42 -4.72
N ASP A 54 -22.45 23.04 -5.87
CA ASP A 54 -21.42 23.75 -6.64
C ASP A 54 -20.91 24.96 -5.83
N ASP A 55 -19.62 25.28 -5.94
CA ASP A 55 -19.08 26.54 -5.44
C ASP A 55 -19.56 27.74 -6.28
N GLY A 56 -19.80 28.88 -5.63
CA GLY A 56 -20.00 30.17 -6.27
C GLY A 56 -18.66 30.82 -6.65
N ILE A 57 -18.67 31.71 -7.65
CA ILE A 57 -17.50 32.53 -7.97
C ILE A 57 -17.29 33.61 -6.89
N GLU A 58 -18.38 34.04 -6.26
CA GLU A 58 -18.44 34.97 -5.14
C GLU A 58 -17.77 34.43 -3.88
N ASP A 59 -17.59 33.11 -3.77
CA ASP A 59 -16.91 32.45 -2.65
C ASP A 59 -15.37 32.52 -2.78
N LYS A 60 -14.86 33.07 -3.89
CA LYS A 60 -13.44 33.02 -4.27
C LYS A 60 -12.83 34.41 -4.24
N THR A 61 -11.80 34.59 -3.42
CA THR A 61 -11.14 35.89 -3.22
C THR A 61 -9.61 35.80 -3.39
N PRO A 62 -9.11 35.31 -4.54
CA PRO A 62 -7.68 35.17 -4.73
C PRO A 62 -7.01 36.55 -4.82
N THR A 63 -5.80 36.65 -4.28
CA THR A 63 -5.03 37.91 -4.28
C THR A 63 -4.06 37.92 -5.44
N PHE A 64 -3.99 39.06 -6.15
CA PHE A 64 -2.98 39.28 -7.18
C PHE A 64 -1.60 39.49 -6.53
N ASP A 65 -0.62 38.73 -6.99
CA ASP A 65 0.77 38.81 -6.57
C ASP A 65 1.62 39.21 -7.77
N GLU A 66 2.09 40.47 -7.78
CA GLU A 66 2.88 41.04 -8.87
C GLU A 66 4.24 40.35 -9.06
N SER A 67 4.72 39.62 -8.05
CA SER A 67 5.99 38.88 -8.12
C SER A 67 5.86 37.54 -8.86
N LEU A 68 4.63 37.06 -9.06
CA LEU A 68 4.34 35.79 -9.71
C LEU A 68 4.02 35.96 -11.20
N VAL A 69 5.05 35.93 -12.04
CA VAL A 69 4.90 35.90 -13.50
C VAL A 69 5.16 34.48 -14.02
N ASP A 70 4.25 33.94 -14.84
CA ASP A 70 4.44 32.68 -15.55
C ASP A 70 5.66 32.82 -16.46
N SER A 71 6.63 31.93 -16.26
CA SER A 71 7.87 31.88 -17.04
C SER A 71 7.66 31.68 -18.55
N ARG A 72 6.47 31.26 -18.98
CA ARG A 72 6.12 31.03 -20.38
C ARG A 72 5.41 32.28 -20.95
N PRO A 73 6.04 33.02 -21.87
CA PRO A 73 5.42 34.20 -22.47
C PRO A 73 4.27 33.82 -23.40
N LEU A 74 3.27 34.69 -23.50
CA LEU A 74 2.16 34.58 -24.46
C LEU A 74 2.36 35.65 -25.56
N GLY A 75 3.22 35.33 -26.53
CA GLY A 75 3.69 36.32 -27.50
C GLY A 75 4.59 37.35 -26.83
N ASP A 76 4.22 38.63 -26.93
CA ASP A 76 4.93 39.74 -26.27
C ASP A 76 4.42 40.02 -24.84
N TRP A 77 3.53 39.18 -24.32
CA TRP A 77 2.90 39.37 -23.00
C TRP A 77 3.48 38.42 -21.95
N GLU A 78 3.64 38.96 -20.74
CA GLU A 78 3.85 38.20 -19.51
C GLU A 78 2.48 37.84 -18.90
N VAL A 79 2.32 36.60 -18.46
CA VAL A 79 1.06 36.12 -17.88
C VAL A 79 1.22 36.02 -16.37
N ASN A 80 0.28 36.59 -15.62
CA ASN A 80 0.21 36.42 -14.17
C ASN A 80 -1.13 35.75 -13.82
N ALA A 81 -1.07 34.55 -13.26
CA ALA A 81 -2.23 33.75 -12.87
C ALA A 81 -2.43 33.66 -11.35
N SER A 82 -1.80 34.55 -10.58
CA SER A 82 -1.89 34.58 -9.11
C SER A 82 -3.34 34.76 -8.63
N ALA A 83 -4.11 35.62 -9.28
CA ALA A 83 -5.52 35.88 -9.00
C ALA A 83 -6.51 35.05 -9.85
N ALA A 84 -6.03 34.06 -10.61
CA ALA A 84 -6.91 33.26 -11.46
C ALA A 84 -7.78 32.31 -10.62
N VAL A 85 -9.08 32.26 -10.95
CA VAL A 85 -10.00 31.23 -10.44
C VAL A 85 -10.20 30.16 -11.53
N ILE A 86 -9.97 28.91 -11.15
CA ILE A 86 -10.01 27.73 -12.01
C ILE A 86 -11.20 26.89 -11.59
N ARG A 87 -12.13 26.67 -12.53
CA ARG A 87 -13.22 25.72 -12.31
C ARG A 87 -12.75 24.30 -12.60
N LEU A 88 -12.97 23.40 -11.63
CA LEU A 88 -12.76 21.97 -11.78
C LEU A 88 -14.12 21.28 -11.86
N ASP A 89 -14.30 20.51 -12.92
CA ASP A 89 -15.48 19.68 -13.14
C ASP A 89 -15.06 18.26 -13.54
N CYS A 90 -15.89 17.28 -13.21
CA CYS A 90 -15.69 15.90 -13.62
C CYS A 90 -16.94 15.40 -14.35
N PRO A 91 -17.04 15.61 -15.68
CA PRO A 91 -18.21 15.20 -16.44
C PRO A 91 -18.38 13.67 -16.40
N ASN A 92 -19.63 13.23 -16.51
CA ASN A 92 -19.92 11.80 -16.67
C ASN A 92 -19.48 11.38 -18.07
N ILE A 93 -18.46 10.52 -18.14
CA ILE A 93 -18.04 9.85 -19.38
C ILE A 93 -19.18 8.92 -19.79
N LYS A 94 -19.71 9.13 -20.99
CA LYS A 94 -20.76 8.28 -21.56
C LYS A 94 -20.14 7.34 -22.58
N PRO A 95 -20.08 6.01 -22.29
CA PRO A 95 -19.48 5.03 -23.19
C PRO A 95 -19.98 5.15 -24.63
N ASP A 96 -21.27 5.42 -24.81
CA ASP A 96 -21.94 5.41 -26.11
C ASP A 96 -21.75 6.71 -26.92
N VAL A 97 -21.16 7.74 -26.32
CA VAL A 97 -20.99 9.08 -26.92
C VAL A 97 -19.53 9.39 -27.19
N GLU A 98 -18.63 8.80 -26.40
CA GLU A 98 -17.19 9.11 -26.41
C GLU A 98 -16.38 7.85 -26.74
N GLU A 99 -16.58 7.29 -27.95
CA GLU A 99 -15.96 6.03 -28.39
C GLU A 99 -14.41 6.03 -28.26
N GLY A 100 -13.78 7.19 -28.43
CA GLY A 100 -12.34 7.37 -28.20
C GLY A 100 -11.91 7.16 -26.74
N MET A 101 -12.79 7.41 -25.77
CA MET A 101 -12.54 7.17 -24.33
C MET A 101 -12.74 5.70 -23.94
N LEU A 102 -13.27 4.86 -24.83
CA LEU A 102 -13.37 3.41 -24.65
C LEU A 102 -12.16 2.64 -25.16
N THR A 103 -11.24 3.31 -25.85
CA THR A 103 -10.03 2.68 -26.38
C THR A 103 -8.95 2.69 -25.32
N LEU A 104 -8.56 1.51 -24.85
CA LEU A 104 -7.39 1.36 -23.98
C LEU A 104 -6.11 1.49 -24.81
N HIS A 105 -5.29 2.48 -24.47
CA HIS A 105 -3.96 2.63 -25.04
C HIS A 105 -2.91 2.02 -24.11
N PRO A 106 -1.87 1.35 -24.65
CA PRO A 106 -0.82 0.75 -23.84
C PRO A 106 0.08 1.80 -23.17
N SER A 107 0.08 3.04 -23.66
CA SER A 107 0.78 4.16 -23.04
C SER A 107 0.09 5.50 -23.34
N TYR A 108 0.37 6.53 -22.54
CA TYR A 108 -0.07 7.89 -22.81
C TYR A 108 0.50 8.43 -24.13
N ALA A 109 1.74 8.06 -24.49
CA ALA A 109 2.33 8.44 -25.78
C ALA A 109 1.56 7.85 -26.96
N ASP A 110 1.04 6.63 -26.83
CA ASP A 110 0.23 5.99 -27.87
C ASP A 110 -1.17 6.58 -27.94
N ALA A 111 -1.74 7.00 -26.80
CA ALA A 111 -2.98 7.78 -26.77
C ALA A 111 -2.82 9.13 -27.49
N MET A 112 -1.69 9.82 -27.28
CA MET A 112 -1.39 11.10 -27.94
C MET A 112 -1.18 10.97 -29.46
N ARG A 113 -0.74 9.80 -29.93
CA ARG A 113 -0.54 9.50 -31.37
C ARG A 113 -1.78 8.94 -32.05
N ALA A 114 -2.78 8.50 -31.30
CA ALA A 114 -3.99 7.94 -31.86
C ALA A 114 -4.70 8.98 -32.73
N PRO A 115 -5.34 8.58 -33.85
CA PRO A 115 -6.14 9.51 -34.66
C PRO A 115 -7.16 10.18 -33.75
N GLN A 116 -7.05 11.50 -33.57
CA GLN A 116 -7.90 12.25 -32.65
C GLN A 116 -9.34 12.26 -33.18
N THR A 117 -10.14 11.27 -32.77
CA THR A 117 -11.60 11.32 -32.86
C THR A 117 -12.18 12.16 -31.73
N LEU A 118 -11.36 12.49 -30.72
CA LEU A 118 -11.73 13.31 -29.58
C LEU A 118 -11.58 14.80 -29.93
N VAL A 119 -12.66 15.56 -29.72
CA VAL A 119 -12.69 17.04 -29.83
C VAL A 119 -11.83 17.71 -28.74
N TYR A 120 -11.30 16.93 -27.79
CA TYR A 120 -10.58 17.40 -26.61
C TYR A 120 -9.09 17.06 -26.67
N ALA A 121 -8.26 17.95 -26.11
CA ALA A 121 -6.87 17.64 -25.83
C ALA A 121 -6.79 16.43 -24.87
N VAL A 122 -6.01 15.42 -25.24
CA VAL A 122 -5.77 14.25 -24.39
C VAL A 122 -4.90 14.68 -23.22
N LEU A 123 -5.50 14.90 -22.05
CA LEU A 123 -4.79 15.17 -20.81
C LEU A 123 -4.48 13.86 -20.09
N PRO A 124 -3.37 13.77 -19.33
CA PRO A 124 -3.18 12.68 -18.39
C PRO A 124 -4.38 12.61 -17.45
N SER A 125 -4.96 11.42 -17.28
CA SER A 125 -5.99 11.24 -16.26
C SER A 125 -5.38 11.45 -14.87
N ALA A 126 -6.20 11.88 -13.90
CA ALA A 126 -5.76 11.95 -12.51
C ALA A 126 -5.20 10.59 -12.04
N ASN A 127 -5.81 9.48 -12.46
CA ASN A 127 -5.32 8.13 -12.16
C ASN A 127 -3.94 7.82 -12.78
N LEU A 128 -3.62 8.35 -13.96
CA LEU A 128 -2.29 8.18 -14.55
C LEU A 128 -1.24 8.94 -13.73
N VAL A 129 -1.56 10.17 -13.34
CA VAL A 129 -0.67 11.01 -12.52
C VAL A 129 -0.48 10.39 -11.14
N ASP A 130 -1.56 9.97 -10.50
CA ASP A 130 -1.56 9.26 -9.22
C ASP A 130 -0.75 7.96 -9.32
N GLY A 131 -0.99 7.13 -10.35
CA GLY A 131 -0.22 5.92 -10.57
C GLY A 131 1.28 6.17 -10.77
N ALA A 132 1.65 7.23 -11.49
CA ALA A 132 3.05 7.62 -11.67
C ALA A 132 3.69 8.14 -10.37
N ALA A 133 2.97 8.98 -9.61
CA ALA A 133 3.41 9.47 -8.32
C ALA A 133 3.58 8.30 -7.32
N LYS A 134 2.62 7.36 -7.30
CA LYS A 134 2.68 6.17 -6.48
C LYS A 134 3.88 5.29 -6.80
N GLN A 135 4.20 5.10 -8.09
CA GLN A 135 5.39 4.36 -8.50
C GLN A 135 6.69 5.04 -8.03
N PHE A 136 6.75 6.37 -8.09
CA PHE A 136 7.89 7.12 -7.55
C PHE A 136 8.01 6.92 -6.03
N ASP A 137 6.91 7.09 -5.30
CA ASP A 137 6.89 6.93 -3.84
C ASP A 137 7.30 5.52 -3.41
N ASP A 138 6.74 4.49 -4.07
CA ASP A 138 7.11 3.09 -3.84
C ASP A 138 8.58 2.81 -4.19
N GLY A 139 9.08 3.41 -5.28
CA GLY A 139 10.48 3.30 -5.67
C GLY A 139 11.43 3.97 -4.68
N LEU A 140 11.06 5.15 -4.18
CA LEU A 140 11.83 5.85 -3.15
C LEU A 140 11.87 5.02 -1.86
N TYR A 141 10.73 4.50 -1.42
CA TYR A 141 10.68 3.62 -0.25
C TYR A 141 11.56 2.39 -0.45
N ALA A 142 11.37 1.67 -1.57
CA ALA A 142 12.14 0.47 -1.87
C ALA A 142 13.65 0.75 -1.88
N ALA A 143 14.08 1.89 -2.43
CA ALA A 143 15.48 2.30 -2.43
C ALA A 143 16.01 2.59 -1.02
N LEU A 144 15.26 3.31 -0.19
CA LEU A 144 15.64 3.62 1.18
C LEU A 144 15.71 2.35 2.05
N ASP A 145 14.77 1.44 1.88
CA ASP A 145 14.70 0.18 2.62
C ASP A 145 15.86 -0.75 2.24
N LEU A 146 16.17 -0.87 0.95
CA LEU A 146 17.36 -1.57 0.47
C LEU A 146 18.66 -0.92 0.97
N ALA A 147 18.77 0.40 0.90
CA ALA A 147 19.95 1.11 1.38
C ALA A 147 20.16 0.89 2.89
N CYS A 148 19.09 0.91 3.70
CA CYS A 148 19.13 0.56 5.11
C CYS A 148 19.59 -0.90 5.28
N TYR A 149 18.93 -1.83 4.59
CA TYR A 149 19.23 -3.26 4.67
C TYR A 149 20.67 -3.61 4.28
N ARG A 150 21.25 -2.87 3.32
CA ARG A 150 22.63 -3.02 2.86
C ARG A 150 23.66 -2.27 3.72
N GLY A 151 23.21 -1.38 4.61
CA GLY A 151 24.08 -0.51 5.41
C GLY A 151 24.63 0.71 4.65
N GLU A 152 24.04 1.05 3.51
CA GLU A 152 24.46 2.16 2.64
C GLU A 152 24.07 3.54 3.19
N LEU A 153 23.11 3.60 4.13
CA LEU A 153 22.68 4.85 4.76
C LEU A 153 23.67 5.39 5.81
N GLY A 154 24.63 4.57 6.27
CA GLY A 154 25.59 4.97 7.30
C GLY A 154 25.00 5.26 8.68
N LEU A 155 23.73 4.87 8.92
CA LEU A 155 23.04 5.08 10.20
C LEU A 155 23.44 4.04 11.26
N ALA A 156 23.61 2.80 10.82
CA ALA A 156 24.00 1.64 11.61
C ALA A 156 24.64 0.61 10.66
N PRO A 157 25.30 -0.44 11.19
CA PRO A 157 25.58 -1.62 10.40
C PRO A 157 24.31 -2.18 9.75
N PRO A 158 24.44 -2.96 8.66
CA PRO A 158 23.30 -3.67 8.08
C PRO A 158 22.46 -4.37 9.16
N PRO A 159 21.13 -4.27 9.13
CA PRO A 159 20.23 -4.92 10.09
C PRO A 159 20.52 -6.40 10.31
N ARG A 160 20.90 -7.14 9.26
CA ARG A 160 21.35 -8.54 9.36
C ARG A 160 22.60 -8.72 10.24
N GLU A 161 23.51 -7.76 10.25
CA GLU A 161 24.71 -7.78 11.08
C GLU A 161 24.39 -7.44 12.54
N VAL A 162 23.45 -6.51 12.78
CA VAL A 162 22.92 -6.25 14.13
C VAL A 162 22.25 -7.50 14.70
N ILE A 163 21.40 -8.17 13.93
CA ILE A 163 20.78 -9.44 14.34
C ILE A 163 21.83 -10.54 14.54
N ARG A 164 22.87 -10.59 13.71
CA ARG A 164 23.97 -11.53 13.87
C ARG A 164 24.76 -11.27 15.16
N ALA A 165 25.04 -10.02 15.48
CA ALA A 165 25.73 -9.63 16.71
C ALA A 165 24.90 -9.97 17.96
N LEU A 166 23.58 -9.80 17.90
CA LEU A 166 22.67 -10.27 18.95
C LEU A 166 22.73 -11.79 19.10
N PHE A 167 22.66 -12.53 17.98
CA PHE A 167 22.77 -14.00 17.98
C PHE A 167 24.09 -14.49 18.60
N ASP A 168 25.22 -13.91 18.20
CA ASP A 168 26.55 -14.32 18.68
C ASP A 168 26.76 -13.98 20.18
N ALA A 169 26.00 -13.03 20.71
CA ALA A 169 26.04 -12.64 22.12
C ALA A 169 25.15 -13.49 23.04
N LEU A 170 24.17 -14.22 22.48
CA LEU A 170 23.24 -15.05 23.24
C LEU A 170 23.88 -16.36 23.69
N PRO A 171 23.67 -16.79 24.95
CA PRO A 171 24.18 -18.07 25.44
C PRO A 171 23.48 -19.25 24.77
N THR A 172 24.23 -20.34 24.51
CA THR A 172 23.66 -21.60 24.00
C THR A 172 22.48 -22.05 24.84
N GLY A 173 21.40 -22.48 24.20
CA GLY A 173 20.16 -22.89 24.86
C GLY A 173 19.17 -21.75 25.14
N SER A 174 19.53 -20.49 24.88
CA SER A 174 18.55 -19.40 24.87
C SER A 174 17.49 -19.65 23.78
N PRO A 175 16.17 -19.52 24.08
CA PRO A 175 15.12 -19.60 23.07
C PRO A 175 15.22 -18.53 21.98
N ALA A 176 15.94 -17.42 22.22
CA ALA A 176 16.13 -16.37 21.22
C ALA A 176 17.10 -16.76 20.11
N ARG A 177 18.07 -17.65 20.37
CA ARG A 177 19.04 -18.12 19.36
C ARG A 177 18.37 -18.73 18.13
N PRO A 178 17.51 -19.75 18.24
CA PRO A 178 16.84 -20.32 17.07
C PRO A 178 15.87 -19.34 16.38
N PHE A 179 15.30 -18.37 17.11
CA PHE A 179 14.46 -17.33 16.50
C PHE A 179 15.30 -16.37 15.64
N LEU A 180 16.40 -15.83 16.17
CA LEU A 180 17.28 -14.96 15.41
C LEU A 180 17.98 -15.69 14.26
N ALA A 181 18.30 -16.98 14.44
CA ALA A 181 18.82 -17.83 13.36
C ALA A 181 17.81 -17.98 12.21
N ALA A 182 16.51 -18.10 12.51
CA ALA A 182 15.46 -18.14 11.49
C ALA A 182 15.37 -16.81 10.72
N ALA A 183 15.45 -15.68 11.43
CA ALA A 183 15.50 -14.37 10.79
C ALA A 183 16.72 -14.23 9.87
N LEU A 184 17.91 -14.64 10.34
CA LEU A 184 19.14 -14.61 9.54
C LEU A 184 19.03 -15.51 8.31
N GLU A 185 18.42 -16.69 8.40
CA GLU A 185 18.18 -17.58 7.25
C GLU A 185 17.24 -16.93 6.22
N LEU A 186 16.20 -16.24 6.66
CA LEU A 186 15.34 -15.43 5.77
C LEU A 186 16.10 -14.26 5.13
N GLY A 187 17.20 -13.82 5.76
CA GLY A 187 18.18 -12.86 5.24
C GLY A 187 19.39 -13.50 4.56
N ASP A 188 19.30 -14.76 4.14
CA ASP A 188 20.37 -15.53 3.44
C ASP A 188 21.69 -15.64 4.23
N THR A 189 21.60 -15.60 5.56
CA THR A 189 22.73 -15.75 6.49
C THR A 189 22.53 -16.98 7.36
N HIS A 190 23.43 -17.95 7.26
CA HIS A 190 23.36 -19.18 8.05
C HIS A 190 24.27 -19.10 9.29
N VAL A 191 23.75 -19.59 10.41
CA VAL A 191 24.47 -19.67 11.70
C VAL A 191 24.51 -21.11 12.20
N PRO A 192 25.60 -21.53 12.86
CA PRO A 192 25.64 -22.85 13.49
C PRO A 192 24.74 -22.89 14.73
N LEU A 193 24.00 -23.99 14.88
CA LEU A 193 23.10 -24.26 16.00
C LEU A 193 23.31 -25.68 16.53
N GLU A 194 23.02 -25.88 17.82
CA GLU A 194 22.88 -27.22 18.36
C GLU A 194 21.63 -27.91 17.78
N ARG A 195 21.59 -29.24 17.79
CA ARG A 195 20.51 -30.01 17.14
C ARG A 195 19.11 -29.59 17.58
N ASN A 196 18.91 -29.38 18.88
CA ASN A 196 17.62 -28.95 19.44
C ASN A 196 17.25 -27.51 19.04
N GLU A 197 18.24 -26.64 18.89
CA GLU A 197 18.04 -25.26 18.40
C GLU A 197 17.68 -25.28 16.90
N GLU A 198 18.33 -26.13 16.10
CA GLU A 198 18.03 -26.29 14.68
C GLU A 198 16.58 -26.76 14.45
N GLU A 199 16.09 -27.70 15.27
CA GLU A 199 14.69 -28.14 15.25
C GLU A 199 13.73 -26.99 15.62
N ALA A 200 14.12 -26.12 16.56
CA ALA A 200 13.33 -24.95 16.95
C ALA A 200 13.30 -23.88 15.85
N LYS A 201 14.44 -23.59 15.22
CA LYS A 201 14.55 -22.70 14.05
C LYS A 201 13.60 -23.17 12.94
N GLY A 202 13.62 -24.47 12.64
CA GLY A 202 12.73 -25.06 11.65
C GLY A 202 11.24 -24.91 11.97
N ARG A 203 10.84 -24.88 13.25
CA ARG A 203 9.45 -24.59 13.65
C ARG A 203 9.07 -23.14 13.36
N PHE A 204 9.93 -22.18 13.69
CA PHE A 204 9.68 -20.77 13.40
C PHE A 204 9.54 -20.50 11.90
N LEU A 205 10.45 -21.05 11.08
CA LEU A 205 10.41 -20.89 9.63
C LEU A 205 9.13 -21.51 9.02
N ARG A 206 8.71 -22.69 9.48
CA ARG A 206 7.46 -23.32 9.03
C ARG A 206 6.24 -22.50 9.43
N ALA A 207 6.14 -22.09 10.69
CA ALA A 207 5.02 -21.28 11.17
C ALA A 207 4.91 -19.96 10.40
N PHE A 208 6.03 -19.29 10.15
CA PHE A 208 6.05 -18.08 9.32
C PHE A 208 5.61 -18.37 7.89
N ALA A 209 6.10 -19.44 7.27
CA ALA A 209 5.74 -19.79 5.89
C ALA A 209 4.28 -20.25 5.73
N GLU A 210 3.66 -20.80 6.79
CA GLU A 210 2.25 -21.19 6.83
C GLU A 210 1.32 -19.97 6.92
N ASP A 211 1.74 -18.91 7.60
CA ASP A 211 1.06 -17.62 7.63
C ASP A 211 1.29 -16.85 6.32
N LYS A 212 0.40 -17.03 5.35
CA LYS A 212 0.49 -16.38 4.03
C LYS A 212 0.22 -14.89 4.06
N GLU A 213 -0.51 -14.39 5.06
CA GLU A 213 -0.80 -12.96 5.19
C GLU A 213 0.46 -12.19 5.59
N ARG A 214 1.31 -12.81 6.42
CA ARG A 214 2.58 -12.20 6.85
C ARG A 214 3.75 -12.51 5.91
N SER A 215 3.87 -13.76 5.44
CA SER A 215 5.08 -14.22 4.75
C SER A 215 5.15 -13.87 3.26
N LYS A 216 4.01 -13.58 2.62
CA LYS A 216 3.97 -13.27 1.18
C LYS A 216 4.35 -11.79 0.95
N PRO A 217 5.39 -11.50 0.15
CA PRO A 217 5.69 -10.13 -0.26
C PRO A 217 4.52 -9.50 -1.04
N ILE A 218 4.22 -8.24 -0.74
CA ILE A 218 3.16 -7.46 -1.38
C ILE A 218 3.70 -6.12 -1.88
N SER A 219 2.94 -5.44 -2.74
CA SER A 219 3.33 -4.13 -3.27
C SER A 219 4.72 -4.16 -3.95
N PHE A 220 5.50 -3.09 -3.85
CA PHE A 220 6.85 -2.98 -4.38
C PHE A 220 7.83 -4.04 -3.86
N TYR A 221 7.53 -4.70 -2.73
CA TYR A 221 8.38 -5.79 -2.25
C TYR A 221 8.41 -6.99 -3.19
N ASN A 222 7.50 -7.07 -4.16
CA ASN A 222 7.50 -8.11 -5.19
C ASN A 222 8.27 -7.72 -6.46
N TRP A 223 8.88 -6.53 -6.54
CA TRP A 223 9.59 -6.08 -7.74
C TRP A 223 10.92 -6.80 -7.98
N THR A 224 11.64 -7.18 -6.91
CA THR A 224 12.93 -7.87 -7.02
C THR A 224 13.07 -8.96 -5.96
N PRO A 225 13.89 -10.02 -6.19
CA PRO A 225 14.15 -11.05 -5.19
C PRO A 225 14.73 -10.50 -3.88
N GLU A 226 15.55 -9.46 -3.95
CA GLU A 226 16.16 -8.83 -2.78
C GLU A 226 15.12 -8.09 -1.94
N LEU A 227 14.18 -7.37 -2.56
CA LEU A 227 13.07 -6.76 -1.82
C LEU A 227 12.17 -7.84 -1.16
N GLN A 228 11.96 -8.98 -1.83
CA GLN A 228 11.22 -10.10 -1.23
C GLN A 228 11.95 -10.65 0.01
N GLN A 229 13.28 -10.68 -0.02
CA GLN A 229 14.12 -11.07 1.11
C GLN A 229 14.02 -10.06 2.26
N VAL A 230 14.15 -8.76 1.96
CA VAL A 230 13.97 -7.66 2.94
C VAL A 230 12.61 -7.77 3.63
N TRP A 231 11.54 -7.94 2.85
CA TRP A 231 10.19 -8.15 3.39
C TRP A 231 10.15 -9.31 4.36
N ARG A 232 10.62 -10.49 3.96
CA ARG A 232 10.53 -11.71 4.79
C ARG A 232 11.35 -11.57 6.07
N PHE A 233 12.55 -10.98 5.98
CA PHE A 233 13.40 -10.70 7.13
C PHE A 233 12.70 -9.80 8.15
N TYR A 234 12.21 -8.63 7.73
CA TYR A 234 11.58 -7.69 8.65
C TYR A 234 10.23 -8.17 9.15
N ARG A 235 9.36 -8.72 8.28
CA ARG A 235 8.04 -9.21 8.69
C ARG A 235 8.11 -10.36 9.68
N PHE A 236 9.18 -11.16 9.62
CA PHE A 236 9.47 -12.18 10.63
C PHE A 236 9.89 -11.56 11.97
N LEU A 237 10.77 -10.55 11.95
CA LEU A 237 11.22 -9.85 13.17
C LEU A 237 10.16 -8.94 13.80
N GLN A 238 9.13 -8.58 13.03
CA GLN A 238 7.88 -7.95 13.49
C GLN A 238 6.92 -8.96 14.16
N HIS A 239 7.35 -10.19 14.46
CA HIS A 239 6.53 -11.10 15.26
C HIS A 239 6.32 -10.52 16.65
N GLU A 240 5.06 -10.36 17.01
CA GLU A 240 4.65 -9.82 18.29
C GLU A 240 4.56 -10.94 19.33
N PHE A 241 5.12 -10.66 20.49
CA PHE A 241 5.10 -11.53 21.65
C PHE A 241 4.29 -10.84 22.75
N ASP A 242 3.50 -11.62 23.47
CA ASP A 242 2.73 -11.19 24.63
C ASP A 242 3.25 -11.88 25.90
N GLU A 243 2.72 -11.51 27.07
CA GLU A 243 3.13 -12.11 28.34
C GLU A 243 2.86 -13.61 28.46
N GLN A 244 1.95 -14.15 27.65
CA GLN A 244 1.49 -15.53 27.71
C GLN A 244 2.31 -16.46 26.81
N SER A 245 2.90 -15.93 25.73
CA SER A 245 3.54 -16.71 24.70
C SER A 245 4.84 -16.08 24.19
N GLY A 246 5.96 -16.80 24.38
CA GLY A 246 7.22 -16.52 23.69
C GLY A 246 8.00 -15.28 24.15
N ILE A 247 7.50 -14.49 25.13
CA ILE A 247 8.17 -13.27 25.62
C ILE A 247 9.63 -13.47 26.05
N GLN A 248 10.00 -14.69 26.49
CA GLN A 248 11.38 -14.98 26.90
C GLN A 248 12.38 -14.76 25.76
N ILE A 249 11.97 -14.96 24.49
CA ILE A 249 12.80 -14.68 23.32
C ILE A 249 13.24 -13.21 23.32
N VAL A 250 12.30 -12.29 23.54
CA VAL A 250 12.59 -10.86 23.51
C VAL A 250 13.29 -10.41 24.79
N LYS A 251 12.99 -11.02 25.94
CA LYS A 251 13.72 -10.75 27.19
C LYS A 251 15.21 -11.11 27.09
N ASP A 252 15.54 -12.24 26.48
CA ASP A 252 16.94 -12.64 26.28
C ASP A 252 17.67 -11.64 25.36
N ILE A 253 16.99 -11.15 24.31
CA ILE A 253 17.52 -10.11 23.41
C ILE A 253 17.70 -8.79 24.17
N ALA A 254 16.72 -8.39 24.98
CA ALA A 254 16.79 -7.19 25.79
C ALA A 254 17.96 -7.23 26.79
N ALA A 255 18.21 -8.38 27.44
CA ALA A 255 19.36 -8.56 28.32
C ALA A 255 20.68 -8.32 27.57
N VAL A 256 20.83 -8.89 26.37
CA VAL A 256 22.02 -8.65 25.52
C VAL A 256 22.16 -7.16 25.15
N LEU A 257 21.05 -6.50 24.80
CA LEU A 257 21.05 -5.06 24.47
C LEU A 257 21.44 -4.21 25.69
N GLY A 258 20.95 -4.54 26.88
CA GLY A 258 21.30 -3.87 28.14
C GLY A 258 22.79 -3.98 28.48
N ASP A 259 23.40 -5.14 28.22
CA ASP A 259 24.82 -5.39 28.46
C ASP A 259 25.75 -4.80 27.39
N ARG A 260 25.22 -4.39 26.23
CA ARG A 260 26.00 -3.94 25.06
C ARG A 260 25.52 -2.59 24.51
N PRO A 261 25.96 -1.46 25.10
CA PRO A 261 25.50 -0.12 24.72
C PRO A 261 25.69 0.23 23.24
N GLU A 262 26.79 -0.22 22.63
CA GLU A 262 27.06 0.01 21.20
C GLU A 262 26.02 -0.70 20.32
N LEU A 263 25.68 -1.96 20.65
CA LEU A 263 24.69 -2.74 19.92
C LEU A 263 23.28 -2.17 20.12
N LEU A 264 22.99 -1.68 21.33
CA LEU A 264 21.74 -0.97 21.63
C LEU A 264 21.58 0.31 20.79
N ASN A 265 22.66 1.08 20.61
CA ASN A 265 22.62 2.28 19.76
C ASN A 265 22.34 1.93 18.29
N GLN A 266 22.97 0.87 17.78
CA GLN A 266 22.75 0.39 16.40
C GLN A 266 21.31 -0.10 16.21
N TYR A 267 20.79 -0.87 17.17
CA TYR A 267 19.40 -1.31 17.21
C TYR A 267 18.41 -0.13 17.20
N ARG A 268 18.64 0.86 18.07
CA ARG A 268 17.82 2.08 18.14
C ARG A 268 17.90 2.92 16.87
N ALA A 269 19.05 3.00 16.22
CA ALA A 269 19.21 3.73 14.97
C ALA A 269 18.34 3.12 13.86
N ILE A 270 18.26 1.79 13.76
CA ILE A 270 17.39 1.09 12.80
C ILE A 270 15.91 1.39 13.12
N ASN A 271 15.48 1.21 14.36
CA ASN A 271 14.09 1.51 14.76
C ASN A 271 13.73 2.98 14.56
N GLY A 272 14.65 3.91 14.87
CA GLY A 272 14.45 5.34 14.69
C GLY A 272 14.35 5.74 13.21
N PHE A 273 15.11 5.07 12.33
CA PHE A 273 14.98 5.24 10.89
C PHE A 273 13.58 4.84 10.41
N TYR A 274 13.10 3.64 10.72
CA TYR A 274 11.76 3.22 10.33
C TYR A 274 10.68 4.06 11.01
N GLY A 275 10.85 4.45 12.27
CA GLY A 275 9.93 5.37 12.94
C GLY A 275 9.70 6.67 12.16
N ARG A 276 10.79 7.23 11.59
CA ARG A 276 10.72 8.44 10.75
C ARG A 276 10.27 8.16 9.32
N LEU A 277 10.55 6.98 8.78
CA LEU A 277 10.16 6.63 7.42
C LEU A 277 8.67 6.28 7.35
N THR A 278 8.18 5.41 8.23
CA THR A 278 6.83 4.84 8.16
C THR A 278 5.85 5.39 9.16
N ASN A 279 6.27 5.77 10.37
CA ASN A 279 5.49 6.32 11.51
C ASN A 279 5.92 5.66 12.85
N PRO A 280 5.46 6.18 14.00
CA PRO A 280 5.67 5.57 15.30
C PRO A 280 5.31 4.08 15.36
N LEU A 281 6.02 3.38 16.24
CA LEU A 281 5.91 1.94 16.46
C LEU A 281 4.58 1.61 17.16
N ILE A 282 3.88 0.58 16.67
CA ILE A 282 2.57 0.21 17.21
C ILE A 282 2.67 -0.57 18.53
N CYS A 283 3.77 -1.30 18.72
CA CYS A 283 4.06 -2.10 19.91
C CYS A 283 5.48 -1.82 20.44
N LEU A 284 5.82 -2.42 21.57
CA LEU A 284 7.09 -2.16 22.26
C LEU A 284 8.29 -2.71 21.47
N PRO A 285 9.40 -1.95 21.36
CA PRO A 285 10.67 -2.50 20.91
C PRO A 285 11.30 -3.39 21.99
N ALA A 286 12.25 -4.24 21.60
CA ALA A 286 12.93 -5.15 22.53
C ALA A 286 13.65 -4.43 23.67
N ASP A 287 14.18 -3.22 23.42
CA ASP A 287 14.89 -2.44 24.43
C ASP A 287 13.96 -1.83 25.50
N ALA A 288 12.64 -1.87 25.31
CA ALA A 288 11.67 -1.51 26.35
C ALA A 288 11.66 -2.52 27.52
N LEU A 289 12.26 -3.71 27.35
CA LEU A 289 12.34 -4.74 28.39
C LEU A 289 13.66 -4.73 29.17
N ILE A 290 14.56 -3.79 28.89
CA ILE A 290 15.85 -3.67 29.62
C ILE A 290 15.57 -3.29 31.07
N ASP A 291 16.17 -4.04 32.00
CA ASP A 291 16.16 -3.80 33.45
C ASP A 291 14.78 -3.60 34.08
N THR A 292 13.73 -4.17 33.48
CA THR A 292 12.35 -4.04 33.97
C THR A 292 11.64 -5.38 34.09
N THR A 293 10.78 -5.46 35.11
CA THR A 293 9.81 -6.55 35.30
C THR A 293 8.38 -6.04 35.24
N ALA A 294 8.17 -4.80 34.78
CA ALA A 294 6.84 -4.22 34.66
C ALA A 294 6.01 -5.00 33.63
N PRO A 295 4.68 -5.12 33.84
CA PRO A 295 3.79 -5.69 32.84
C PRO A 295 3.85 -4.91 31.52
N LEU A 296 3.68 -5.59 30.38
CA LEU A 296 3.74 -4.97 29.05
C LEU A 296 2.70 -3.87 28.88
N SER A 297 1.53 -3.99 29.51
CA SER A 297 0.48 -2.96 29.48
C SER A 297 0.93 -1.64 30.11
N LYS A 298 1.72 -1.72 31.19
CA LYS A 298 2.27 -0.54 31.85
C LYS A 298 3.36 0.09 30.99
N LEU A 299 4.27 -0.73 30.45
CA LEU A 299 5.34 -0.27 29.56
C LEU A 299 4.75 0.38 28.30
N ALA A 300 3.72 -0.22 27.69
CA ALA A 300 3.05 0.33 26.52
C ALA A 300 2.48 1.73 26.80
N ALA A 301 1.85 1.92 27.96
CA ALA A 301 1.35 3.23 28.37
C ALA A 301 2.48 4.27 28.58
N GLU A 302 3.61 3.86 29.18
CA GLU A 302 4.77 4.74 29.41
C GLU A 302 5.48 5.12 28.10
N TRP A 303 5.55 4.19 27.15
CA TRP A 303 6.19 4.39 25.84
C TRP A 303 5.25 4.98 24.78
N GLY A 304 3.96 5.13 25.09
CA GLY A 304 2.94 5.55 24.12
C GLY A 304 2.64 4.50 23.05
N ALA A 305 3.05 3.24 23.24
CA ALA A 305 2.74 2.15 22.34
C ALA A 305 1.25 1.80 22.41
N ARG A 306 0.64 1.49 21.27
CA ARG A 306 -0.79 1.17 21.18
C ARG A 306 -1.09 -0.22 21.71
N TRP A 307 -0.19 -1.17 21.44
CA TRP A 307 -0.36 -2.56 21.81
C TRP A 307 0.59 -2.96 22.94
N ALA A 308 0.05 -3.69 23.91
CA ALA A 308 0.79 -4.27 25.03
C ALA A 308 1.53 -5.56 24.61
N THR A 309 2.12 -5.54 23.43
CA THR A 309 2.95 -6.59 22.84
C THR A 309 4.35 -6.04 22.60
N VAL A 310 5.31 -6.93 22.33
CA VAL A 310 6.70 -6.57 22.06
C VAL A 310 7.22 -7.33 20.84
N ALA A 311 8.05 -6.70 20.02
CA ALA A 311 8.68 -7.34 18.87
C ALA A 311 10.18 -7.00 18.82
N VAL A 312 10.95 -7.80 18.07
CA VAL A 312 12.38 -7.51 17.87
C VAL A 312 12.54 -6.25 17.04
N PHE A 313 11.89 -6.17 15.89
CA PHE A 313 11.72 -4.90 15.17
C PHE A 313 10.23 -4.63 15.07
N PRO A 314 9.65 -3.73 15.90
CA PRO A 314 8.22 -3.50 15.92
C PRO A 314 7.72 -2.87 14.60
N PRO A 315 6.50 -3.22 14.15
CA PRO A 315 5.88 -2.55 13.01
C PRO A 315 5.44 -1.13 13.37
N SER A 316 5.36 -0.26 12.37
CA SER A 316 4.75 1.07 12.50
C SER A 316 3.23 1.01 12.34
N THR A 317 2.55 2.07 12.76
CA THR A 317 1.11 2.25 12.57
C THR A 317 0.79 3.34 11.53
N SER A 318 -0.47 3.46 11.12
CA SER A 318 -1.00 4.59 10.35
C SER A 318 -2.39 4.96 10.87
N ARG A 319 -2.85 6.20 10.65
CA ARG A 319 -4.22 6.59 11.06
C ARG A 319 -5.31 5.71 10.45
N GLU A 320 -5.07 5.23 9.23
CA GLU A 320 -5.93 4.23 8.57
C GLU A 320 -5.94 2.90 9.34
N THR A 321 -4.76 2.38 9.68
CA THR A 321 -4.61 1.14 10.47
C THR A 321 -5.28 1.29 11.84
N GLU A 322 -5.06 2.43 12.51
CA GLU A 322 -5.68 2.74 13.81
C GLU A 322 -7.20 2.79 13.70
N LEU A 323 -7.74 3.48 12.68
CA LEU A 323 -9.18 3.51 12.45
C LEU A 323 -9.72 2.10 12.22
N PHE A 324 -9.11 1.33 11.31
CA PHE A 324 -9.63 0.02 10.95
C PHE A 324 -9.58 -0.96 12.12
N ALA A 325 -8.52 -0.91 12.92
CA ALA A 325 -8.42 -1.69 14.16
C ALA A 325 -9.54 -1.29 15.16
N ALA A 326 -9.85 0.01 15.29
CA ALA A 326 -10.90 0.49 16.18
C ALA A 326 -12.32 0.15 15.71
N LEU A 327 -12.56 0.13 14.39
CA LEU A 327 -13.88 -0.17 13.82
C LEU A 327 -14.18 -1.66 13.75
N PHE A 328 -13.14 -2.47 13.56
CA PHE A 328 -13.27 -3.86 13.15
C PHE A 328 -12.42 -4.78 14.03
N GLU A 329 -12.53 -4.64 15.36
CA GLU A 329 -11.83 -5.47 16.35
C GLU A 329 -12.02 -6.98 16.09
N PHE A 330 -13.19 -7.38 15.56
CA PHE A 330 -13.54 -8.78 15.28
C PHE A 330 -13.51 -9.13 13.77
N GLY A 331 -12.88 -8.29 12.96
CA GLY A 331 -12.76 -8.46 11.51
C GLY A 331 -13.70 -7.55 10.70
N VAL A 332 -13.40 -7.45 9.40
CA VAL A 332 -14.11 -6.56 8.47
C VAL A 332 -15.42 -7.22 8.00
N PRO A 333 -16.59 -6.61 8.22
CA PRO A 333 -17.88 -7.13 7.77
C PRO A 333 -17.98 -7.24 6.25
N ASP A 334 -18.77 -8.18 5.77
CA ASP A 334 -19.08 -8.30 4.35
C ASP A 334 -19.70 -7.01 3.80
N GLY A 335 -19.12 -6.49 2.71
CA GLY A 335 -19.58 -5.25 2.06
C GLY A 335 -19.12 -3.96 2.74
N ALA A 336 -18.31 -4.01 3.80
CA ALA A 336 -17.72 -2.82 4.39
C ALA A 336 -16.80 -2.11 3.38
N ASN A 337 -16.98 -0.81 3.21
CA ASN A 337 -16.08 0.04 2.42
C ASN A 337 -15.21 0.88 3.36
N LEU A 338 -14.05 0.33 3.68
CA LEU A 338 -13.08 0.92 4.62
C LEU A 338 -12.67 2.34 4.20
N MET A 339 -12.40 2.55 2.91
CA MET A 339 -11.98 3.84 2.39
C MET A 339 -13.10 4.88 2.45
N ALA A 340 -14.35 4.50 2.16
CA ALA A 340 -15.48 5.41 2.27
C ALA A 340 -15.68 5.87 3.73
N GLU A 341 -15.53 4.97 4.71
CA GLU A 341 -15.64 5.33 6.12
C GLU A 341 -14.47 6.20 6.59
N PHE A 342 -13.24 5.92 6.14
CA PHE A 342 -12.08 6.77 6.41
C PHE A 342 -12.29 8.19 5.85
N ILE A 343 -12.67 8.31 4.57
CA ILE A 343 -12.98 9.60 3.93
C ILE A 343 -14.08 10.34 4.67
N ARG A 344 -15.16 9.64 5.07
CA ARG A 344 -16.28 10.23 5.82
C ARG A 344 -15.79 10.85 7.14
N ARG A 345 -14.96 10.12 7.89
CA ARG A 345 -14.43 10.57 9.19
C ARG A 345 -13.41 11.70 9.08
N VAL A 346 -12.60 11.69 8.03
CA VAL A 346 -11.72 12.83 7.71
C VAL A 346 -12.57 14.07 7.42
N ARG A 347 -13.60 13.94 6.55
CA ARG A 347 -14.50 15.05 6.20
C ARG A 347 -15.35 15.57 7.37
N SER A 348 -15.72 14.71 8.32
CA SER A 348 -16.44 15.13 9.54
C SER A 348 -15.54 15.74 10.61
N GLY A 349 -14.22 15.63 10.47
CA GLY A 349 -13.24 16.05 11.47
C GLY A 349 -13.07 15.06 12.63
N GLU A 350 -13.66 13.86 12.55
CA GLU A 350 -13.41 12.77 13.50
C GLU A 350 -11.97 12.24 13.40
N ILE A 351 -11.36 12.34 12.21
CA ILE A 351 -9.94 12.07 11.98
C ILE A 351 -9.29 13.35 11.46
N ASP A 352 -8.33 13.85 12.22
CA ASP A 352 -7.36 14.82 11.72
C ASP A 352 -6.31 14.07 10.90
N LEU A 353 -5.81 14.68 9.82
CA LEU A 353 -4.67 14.16 9.05
C LEU A 353 -3.38 14.94 9.29
N ALA A 354 -3.45 16.09 9.98
CA ALA A 354 -2.28 16.92 10.29
C ALA A 354 -1.24 16.12 11.08
N PRO A 355 0.01 16.00 10.61
CA PRO A 355 1.05 15.21 11.25
C PRO A 355 1.50 15.84 12.57
N ASP A 356 1.78 15.00 13.55
CA ASP A 356 2.43 15.37 14.80
C ASP A 356 3.96 15.47 14.64
N ALA A 357 4.64 16.02 15.66
CA ALA A 357 6.09 16.19 15.64
C ALA A 357 6.87 14.87 15.53
N ASP A 358 6.31 13.78 16.03
CA ASP A 358 6.91 12.45 16.05
C ASP A 358 6.41 11.55 14.90
N ASP A 359 5.53 12.06 14.04
CA ASP A 359 5.02 11.31 12.89
C ASP A 359 6.09 11.13 11.81
N GLY A 360 6.00 10.00 11.11
CA GLY A 360 6.90 9.64 10.02
C GLY A 360 6.43 10.18 8.68
N TRP A 361 7.27 10.03 7.65
CA TRP A 361 7.01 10.52 6.29
C TRP A 361 5.67 10.05 5.71
N TYR A 362 5.23 8.83 5.99
CA TYR A 362 3.91 8.32 5.57
C TYR A 362 2.74 9.18 6.05
N GLN A 363 2.79 9.72 7.27
CA GLN A 363 1.72 10.57 7.75
C GLN A 363 1.68 11.90 6.99
N TYR A 364 2.83 12.44 6.58
CA TYR A 364 2.89 13.61 5.70
C TYR A 364 2.33 13.31 4.31
N GLN A 365 2.52 12.09 3.78
CA GLN A 365 1.88 11.68 2.53
C GLN A 365 0.35 11.62 2.67
N ALA A 366 -0.16 11.01 3.75
CA ALA A 366 -1.60 11.00 4.04
C ALA A 366 -2.16 12.42 4.21
N TYR A 367 -1.42 13.31 4.89
CA TYR A 367 -1.80 14.71 5.06
C TYR A 367 -1.86 15.49 3.75
N ALA A 368 -0.95 15.21 2.80
CA ALA A 368 -0.99 15.85 1.49
C ALA A 368 -2.30 15.57 0.73
N LEU A 369 -2.96 14.43 1.01
CA LEU A 369 -4.26 14.10 0.45
C LEU A 369 -5.42 14.86 1.11
N GLU A 370 -5.20 15.53 2.25
CA GLU A 370 -6.24 16.31 2.94
C GLU A 370 -6.86 17.36 2.02
N ALA A 371 -6.04 18.05 1.23
CA ALA A 371 -6.52 19.06 0.28
C ALA A 371 -7.44 18.48 -0.80
N MET A 372 -7.29 17.19 -1.14
CA MET A 372 -8.18 16.51 -2.09
C MET A 372 -9.51 16.11 -1.44
N LEU A 373 -9.47 15.72 -0.16
CA LEU A 373 -10.66 15.31 0.60
C LEU A 373 -11.48 16.49 1.11
N MET A 374 -10.79 17.58 1.46
CA MET A 374 -11.33 18.82 2.02
C MET A 374 -10.69 20.04 1.31
N PRO A 375 -11.09 20.35 0.06
CA PRO A 375 -10.49 21.43 -0.72
C PRO A 375 -10.58 22.82 -0.07
N ALA A 376 -11.53 23.03 0.83
CA ALA A 376 -11.62 24.25 1.65
C ALA A 376 -10.43 24.46 2.59
N LYS A 377 -9.64 23.42 2.87
CA LYS A 377 -8.38 23.49 3.64
C LYS A 377 -7.14 23.65 2.75
N ALA A 378 -7.28 23.51 1.43
CA ALA A 378 -6.15 23.66 0.52
C ALA A 378 -5.61 25.10 0.54
N GLN A 379 -4.30 25.26 0.36
CA GLN A 379 -3.67 26.58 0.22
C GLN A 379 -4.29 27.39 -0.94
N GLU A 380 -4.71 26.69 -2.01
CA GLU A 380 -5.30 27.27 -3.22
C GLU A 380 -6.84 27.30 -3.20
N LYS A 381 -7.48 27.17 -2.02
CA LYS A 381 -8.96 27.09 -1.91
C LYS A 381 -9.72 28.24 -2.59
N ASP A 382 -9.13 29.43 -2.57
CA ASP A 382 -9.70 30.65 -3.15
C ASP A 382 -9.52 30.73 -4.67
N LYS A 383 -8.76 29.80 -5.25
CA LYS A 383 -8.54 29.69 -6.70
C LYS A 383 -9.30 28.54 -7.32
N LEU A 384 -9.90 27.64 -6.54
CA LEU A 384 -10.56 26.43 -7.05
C LEU A 384 -12.07 26.57 -6.91
N LEU A 385 -12.79 26.52 -8.03
CA LEU A 385 -14.25 26.46 -8.07
C LEU A 385 -14.68 25.02 -8.38
N LEU A 386 -15.24 24.33 -7.40
CA LEU A 386 -15.54 22.91 -7.48
C LEU A 386 -17.02 22.65 -7.73
N THR A 387 -17.34 21.80 -8.71
CA THR A 387 -18.71 21.33 -8.91
C THR A 387 -19.08 20.27 -7.87
N ALA A 388 -20.37 20.14 -7.55
CA ALA A 388 -20.92 19.06 -6.72
C ALA A 388 -20.52 17.68 -7.25
N LYS A 389 -20.45 17.53 -8.58
CA LYS A 389 -20.00 16.31 -9.25
C LYS A 389 -18.54 16.01 -8.96
N TYR A 390 -17.67 17.02 -9.02
CA TYR A 390 -16.26 16.85 -8.65
C TYR A 390 -16.14 16.45 -7.19
N LYS A 391 -16.86 17.11 -6.26
CA LYS A 391 -16.83 16.81 -4.82
C LYS A 391 -17.34 15.39 -4.47
N LYS A 392 -18.22 14.82 -5.31
CA LYS A 392 -18.84 13.50 -5.11
C LYS A 392 -17.89 12.36 -5.49
N ARG A 393 -17.01 12.58 -6.46
CA ARG A 393 -15.94 11.62 -6.80
C ARG A 393 -14.82 11.69 -5.78
#